data_AF-A0A6M2D0L9-F1
#
_entry.id   AF-A0A6M2D0L9-F1
#
_cell.length_a   1.000
_cell.length_b   1.000
_cell.length_c   1.000
_cell.angle_alpha   90.00
_cell.angle_beta   90.00
_cell.angle_gamma   90.00
#
_symmetry.space_group_name_H-M   'P 1'
#
loop_
_entity.id
_entity.type
_entity.pdbx_description
1 polymer ?
#
loop_
_entity_poly.entity_id
_entity_poly.type
_entity_poly.pdbx_seq_one_letter_code
_entity_poly.pdbx_strand_id
1 'polypeptide(L)'
;MNYVVLSGFLFLFVGDSVSQRLTDTSGSNRLVSAAPNTGTAKDVQLDVDYLSVLRSSMARGFASIPASVKFKLFGADVSPECKVGLLRTLRGFLKLEPWTMRLFDASAMYPTGLFQVSRANMGAFDECLETVVHDKSGNLITQGQYCNVVAYIKNGTAVKNTVEALKDVLHPKLQYFKDYFTVEGLTLFRLGICFVKECGQRDLQVLVDSRTSSKKKCFS
;
A
#
# COMPACT_ATOMS: atom_id res chain seq x y z
N MET A 1 -24.48 6.83 -15.99
CA MET A 1 -23.50 7.61 -15.20
C MET A 1 -22.72 6.63 -14.34
N ASN A 2 -21.48 6.31 -14.74
CA ASN A 2 -20.65 5.32 -14.07
C ASN A 2 -19.50 6.03 -13.34
N TYR A 3 -19.58 6.12 -12.01
CA TYR A 3 -18.48 6.57 -11.18
C TYR A 3 -17.46 5.43 -11.05
N VAL A 4 -16.36 5.50 -11.80
CA VAL A 4 -15.27 4.51 -11.71
C VAL A 4 -14.28 4.99 -10.65
N VAL A 5 -14.54 4.49 -9.44
CA VAL A 5 -13.64 4.24 -8.30
C VAL A 5 -12.15 4.38 -8.64
N LEU A 6 -11.61 5.57 -8.40
CA LEU A 6 -10.18 5.87 -8.38
C LEU A 6 -9.58 5.45 -7.01
N SER A 7 -9.93 4.24 -6.57
CA SER A 7 -9.63 3.72 -5.23
C SER A 7 -8.77 2.45 -5.22
N GLY A 8 -8.31 2.00 -6.38
CA GLY A 8 -7.62 0.72 -6.55
C GLY A 8 -6.21 0.60 -5.95
N PHE A 9 -5.64 1.65 -5.35
CA PHE A 9 -4.37 1.57 -4.61
C PHE A 9 -4.47 2.01 -3.15
N LEU A 10 -5.57 2.68 -2.77
CA LEU A 10 -5.78 3.19 -1.40
C LEU A 10 -6.77 2.35 -0.58
N PHE A 11 -7.55 1.46 -1.22
CA PHE A 11 -8.51 0.57 -0.52
C PHE A 11 -7.91 -0.72 0.03
N LEU A 12 -6.59 -0.91 0.00
CA LEU A 12 -5.99 -2.11 0.61
C LEU A 12 -5.78 -2.01 2.12
N PHE A 13 -6.03 -0.84 2.75
CA PHE A 13 -5.73 -0.66 4.17
C PHE A 13 -6.82 -0.04 5.06
N VAL A 14 -8.01 0.32 4.54
CA VAL A 14 -9.09 0.87 5.40
C VAL A 14 -10.47 0.38 4.93
N GLY A 15 -11.15 -0.37 5.80
CA GLY A 15 -12.53 -0.90 5.67
C GLY A 15 -12.54 -2.41 5.34
N ASP A 16 -13.04 -3.35 6.13
CA ASP A 16 -14.04 -3.34 7.21
C ASP A 16 -13.66 -4.39 8.27
N SER A 17 -13.59 -4.03 9.55
CA SER A 17 -13.61 -5.03 10.65
C SER A 17 -14.12 -4.50 12.00
N VAL A 18 -14.51 -3.23 12.11
CA VAL A 18 -14.99 -2.66 13.39
C VAL A 18 -16.47 -2.30 13.29
N SER A 19 -17.35 -3.29 13.12
CA SER A 19 -18.79 -3.05 13.35
C SER A 19 -19.70 -4.29 13.52
N GLN A 20 -19.22 -5.48 13.95
CA GLN A 20 -20.12 -6.64 14.18
C GLN A 20 -19.79 -7.56 15.37
N ARG A 21 -19.23 -7.04 16.48
CA ARG A 21 -19.23 -7.80 17.76
C ARG A 21 -19.66 -6.94 18.94
N LEU A 22 -20.93 -6.51 18.94
CA LEU A 22 -21.61 -6.03 20.16
C LEU A 22 -23.02 -6.62 20.33
N THR A 23 -23.34 -7.72 19.65
CA THR A 23 -24.60 -8.45 19.84
C THR A 23 -24.33 -9.95 19.76
N ASP A 24 -23.76 -10.51 20.82
CA ASP A 24 -24.03 -11.90 21.24
C ASP A 24 -23.22 -12.22 22.50
N THR A 25 -23.80 -11.89 23.66
CA THR A 25 -23.74 -12.70 24.89
C THR A 25 -24.67 -12.09 25.93
N SER A 26 -25.97 -12.13 25.63
CA SER A 26 -27.03 -11.98 26.64
C SER A 26 -27.65 -13.36 26.84
N GLY A 27 -27.53 -13.90 28.05
CA GLY A 27 -28.36 -15.01 28.52
C GLY A 27 -27.66 -16.36 28.70
N SER A 28 -27.01 -16.55 29.84
CA SER A 28 -27.07 -17.84 30.55
C SER A 28 -26.78 -17.65 32.03
N ASN A 29 -27.85 -17.62 32.83
CA ASN A 29 -27.80 -17.62 34.28
C ASN A 29 -27.35 -19.00 34.79
N ARG A 30 -26.31 -19.04 35.62
CA ARG A 30 -26.23 -19.97 36.77
C ARG A 30 -25.39 -19.38 37.89
N LEU A 31 -26.11 -18.96 38.93
CA LEU A 31 -25.61 -18.69 40.28
C LEU A 31 -25.12 -20.00 40.92
N VAL A 32 -23.85 -20.04 41.30
CA VAL A 32 -23.37 -20.86 42.43
C VAL A 32 -22.35 -20.01 43.20
N SER A 33 -22.74 -19.62 44.41
CA SER A 33 -21.87 -19.01 45.42
C SER A 33 -20.89 -20.03 45.99
N ALA A 34 -19.61 -19.64 46.11
CA ALA A 34 -18.71 -20.13 47.16
C ALA A 34 -17.59 -19.10 47.42
N ALA A 35 -17.25 -18.96 48.70
CA ALA A 35 -16.48 -17.92 49.38
C ALA A 35 -14.97 -17.80 48.97
N PRO A 36 -14.26 -16.74 49.43
CA PRO A 36 -13.04 -16.23 48.82
C PRO A 36 -11.80 -16.91 49.38
N ASN A 37 -10.91 -17.39 48.50
CA ASN A 37 -9.55 -17.74 48.87
C ASN A 37 -8.60 -16.68 48.35
N THR A 38 -7.98 -16.00 49.31
CA THR A 38 -6.80 -15.16 49.19
C THR A 38 -5.69 -15.93 48.50
N GLY A 39 -5.53 -15.68 47.20
CA GLY A 39 -4.39 -16.11 46.40
C GLY A 39 -3.99 -14.93 45.52
N THR A 40 -2.74 -14.50 45.66
CA THR A 40 -2.11 -13.40 44.93
C THR A 40 -2.53 -13.33 43.47
N ALA A 41 -3.21 -12.24 43.09
CA ALA A 41 -3.42 -11.87 41.70
C ALA A 41 -2.04 -11.57 41.09
N LYS A 42 -1.44 -12.56 40.44
CA LYS A 42 -0.46 -12.30 39.40
C LYS A 42 -1.28 -11.89 38.18
N ASP A 43 -1.15 -10.63 37.78
CA ASP A 43 -1.66 -10.14 36.52
C ASP A 43 -1.23 -11.10 35.41
N VAL A 44 -2.20 -11.81 34.84
CA VAL A 44 -2.01 -12.53 33.58
C VAL A 44 -1.98 -11.43 32.52
N GLN A 45 -0.79 -10.89 32.28
CA GLN A 45 -0.51 -10.06 31.11
C GLN A 45 -0.77 -10.94 29.89
N LEU A 46 -1.96 -10.80 29.29
CA LEU A 46 -2.25 -11.37 27.98
C LEU A 46 -1.34 -10.63 26.99
N ASP A 47 -0.19 -11.22 26.68
CA ASP A 47 0.66 -10.75 25.60
C ASP A 47 -0.07 -11.05 24.28
N VAL A 48 -0.86 -10.09 23.82
CA VAL A 48 -1.49 -10.16 22.51
C VAL A 48 -0.36 -10.04 21.49
N ASP A 49 -0.05 -11.13 20.80
CA ASP A 49 0.89 -11.11 19.69
C ASP A 49 0.31 -10.28 18.52
N TYR A 50 0.57 -8.98 18.54
CA TYR A 50 0.15 -8.03 17.51
C TYR A 50 0.67 -8.41 16.12
N LEU A 51 1.83 -9.07 16.02
CA LEU A 51 2.37 -9.52 14.73
C LEU A 51 1.52 -10.66 14.16
N SER A 52 1.03 -11.58 14.99
CA SER A 52 0.10 -12.63 14.53
C SER A 52 -1.22 -12.04 14.03
N VAL A 53 -1.73 -11.02 14.72
CA VAL A 53 -2.95 -10.30 14.34
C VAL A 53 -2.73 -9.57 13.01
N LEU A 54 -1.61 -8.87 12.87
CA LEU A 54 -1.26 -8.13 11.66
C LEU A 54 -1.08 -9.06 10.47
N ARG A 55 -0.33 -10.16 10.62
CA ARG A 55 -0.16 -11.19 9.57
C ARG A 55 -1.50 -11.76 9.14
N SER A 56 -2.36 -12.10 10.10
CA SER A 56 -3.70 -12.65 9.82
C SER A 56 -4.58 -11.64 9.08
N SER A 57 -4.53 -10.37 9.47
CA SER A 57 -5.28 -9.30 8.80
C SER A 57 -4.75 -9.01 7.39
N MET A 58 -3.43 -8.98 7.19
CA MET A 58 -2.83 -8.84 5.86
C MET A 58 -3.16 -10.02 4.95
N ALA A 59 -3.08 -11.26 5.47
CA ALA A 59 -3.45 -12.45 4.71
C ALA A 59 -4.91 -12.44 4.29
N ARG A 60 -5.83 -12.04 5.18
CA ARG A 60 -7.25 -11.85 4.86
C ARG A 60 -7.47 -10.74 3.82
N GLY A 61 -6.82 -9.60 3.99
CA GLY A 61 -6.89 -8.48 3.05
C GLY A 61 -6.36 -8.85 1.66
N PHE A 62 -5.31 -9.67 1.58
CA PHE A 62 -4.83 -10.18 0.29
C PHE A 62 -5.76 -11.24 -0.30
N ALA A 63 -6.35 -12.10 0.54
CA ALA A 63 -7.33 -13.09 0.11
C ALA A 63 -8.57 -12.42 -0.49
N SER A 64 -9.02 -11.29 0.06
CA SER A 64 -10.18 -10.54 -0.43
C SER A 64 -9.96 -9.80 -1.75
N ILE A 65 -8.71 -9.64 -2.21
CA ILE A 65 -8.43 -9.06 -3.53
C ILE A 65 -9.04 -9.95 -4.64
N PRO A 66 -9.87 -9.39 -5.54
CA PRO A 66 -10.50 -10.14 -6.62
C PRO A 66 -9.49 -10.90 -7.49
N ALA A 67 -9.84 -12.12 -7.90
CA ALA A 67 -9.00 -12.95 -8.77
C ALA A 67 -8.63 -12.25 -10.09
N SER A 68 -9.50 -11.39 -10.63
CA SER A 68 -9.24 -10.59 -11.82
C SER A 68 -8.09 -9.58 -11.64
N VAL A 69 -7.94 -9.01 -10.44
CA VAL A 69 -6.85 -8.09 -10.10
C VAL A 69 -5.55 -8.88 -9.90
N LYS A 70 -5.62 -10.02 -9.20
CA LYS A 70 -4.47 -10.94 -9.05
C LYS A 70 -3.97 -11.43 -10.41
N PHE A 71 -4.88 -11.90 -11.26
CA PHE A 71 -4.59 -12.38 -12.60
C PHE A 71 -4.02 -11.28 -13.49
N LYS A 72 -4.51 -10.04 -13.43
CA LYS A 72 -3.93 -8.93 -14.19
C LYS A 72 -2.54 -8.52 -13.71
N LEU A 73 -2.27 -8.60 -12.40
CA LEU A 73 -0.96 -8.28 -11.84
C LEU A 73 0.09 -9.33 -12.25
N PHE A 74 -0.27 -10.62 -12.22
CA PHE A 74 0.64 -11.72 -12.57
C PHE A 74 0.62 -12.11 -14.06
N GLY A 75 -0.43 -11.74 -14.77
CA GLY A 75 -0.64 -12.00 -16.20
C GLY A 75 -0.11 -10.89 -17.12
N ALA A 76 0.52 -9.86 -16.57
CA ALA A 76 1.26 -8.88 -17.37
C ALA A 76 2.44 -9.55 -18.09
N ASP A 77 2.76 -9.06 -19.29
CA ASP A 77 3.91 -9.49 -20.08
C ASP A 77 5.20 -8.87 -19.50
N VAL A 78 5.63 -9.42 -18.37
CA VAL A 78 6.84 -9.05 -17.65
C VAL A 78 7.81 -10.24 -17.63
N SER A 79 9.10 -9.93 -17.50
CA SER A 79 10.18 -10.91 -17.43
C SER A 79 9.93 -11.99 -16.37
N PRO A 80 10.34 -13.25 -16.61
CA PRO A 80 10.16 -14.32 -15.64
C PRO A 80 10.89 -14.03 -14.32
N GLU A 81 12.03 -13.35 -14.37
CA GLU A 81 12.80 -12.91 -13.19
C GLU A 81 11.97 -11.93 -12.35
N CYS A 82 11.33 -10.94 -12.97
CA CYS A 82 10.45 -10.00 -12.27
C CYS A 82 9.24 -10.70 -11.66
N LYS A 83 8.62 -11.69 -12.34
CA LYS A 83 7.50 -12.47 -11.76
C LYS A 83 7.92 -13.21 -10.50
N VAL A 84 9.07 -13.88 -10.55
CA VAL A 84 9.64 -14.59 -9.40
C VAL A 84 9.97 -13.62 -8.26
N GLY A 85 10.60 -12.48 -8.58
CA GLY A 85 10.92 -11.42 -7.62
C GLY A 85 9.67 -10.82 -6.96
N LEU A 86 8.63 -10.54 -7.74
CA LEU A 86 7.35 -10.00 -7.26
C LEU A 86 6.62 -10.99 -6.36
N LEU A 87 6.57 -12.27 -6.76
CA LEU A 87 5.99 -13.33 -5.93
C LEU A 87 6.76 -13.53 -4.61
N ARG A 88 8.10 -13.43 -4.66
CA ARG A 88 8.95 -13.47 -3.45
C ARG A 88 8.66 -12.29 -2.53
N THR A 89 8.61 -11.08 -3.09
CA THR A 89 8.30 -9.85 -2.36
C THR A 89 6.92 -9.91 -1.72
N LEU A 90 5.92 -10.38 -2.44
CA LEU A 90 4.57 -10.57 -1.90
C LEU A 90 4.57 -11.56 -0.73
N ARG A 91 5.26 -12.70 -0.86
CA ARG A 91 5.36 -13.69 0.23
C ARG A 91 6.08 -13.13 1.45
N GLY A 92 7.16 -12.38 1.25
CA GLY A 92 7.88 -11.73 2.35
C GLY A 92 7.02 -10.66 3.03
N PHE A 93 6.27 -9.88 2.25
CA PHE A 93 5.35 -8.86 2.76
C PHE A 93 4.26 -9.48 3.65
N LEU A 94 3.62 -10.56 3.19
CA LEU A 94 2.61 -11.29 3.98
C LEU A 94 3.18 -11.92 5.26
N LYS A 95 4.47 -12.23 5.27
CA LYS A 95 5.18 -12.75 6.46
C LYS A 95 5.71 -11.65 7.38
N LEU A 96 5.63 -10.39 6.96
CA LEU A 96 6.29 -9.25 7.62
C LEU A 96 7.81 -9.42 7.70
N GLU A 97 8.43 -9.90 6.63
CA GLU A 97 9.88 -9.99 6.57
C GLU A 97 10.51 -8.57 6.55
N PRO A 98 11.54 -8.29 7.38
CA PRO A 98 12.07 -6.94 7.54
C PRO A 98 12.46 -6.25 6.23
N TRP A 99 13.06 -6.99 5.29
CA TRP A 99 13.47 -6.43 4.00
C TRP A 99 12.28 -5.97 3.15
N THR A 100 11.16 -6.71 3.16
CA THR A 100 9.95 -6.32 2.41
C THR A 100 9.26 -5.11 3.02
N MET A 101 9.30 -5.02 4.35
CA MET A 101 8.76 -3.86 5.07
C MET A 101 9.57 -2.61 4.76
N ARG A 102 10.92 -2.71 4.71
CA ARG A 102 11.79 -1.60 4.28
C ARG A 102 11.53 -1.15 2.84
N LEU A 103 11.37 -2.08 1.89
CA LEU A 103 11.00 -1.70 0.51
C LEU A 103 9.68 -0.90 0.46
N PHE A 104 8.72 -1.31 1.28
CA PHE A 104 7.41 -0.68 1.33
C PHE A 104 7.44 0.67 2.04
N ASP A 105 8.16 0.79 3.14
CA ASP A 105 8.35 2.04 3.89
C ASP A 105 9.15 3.07 3.09
N ALA A 106 10.19 2.62 2.37
CA ALA A 106 10.97 3.46 1.47
C ALA A 106 10.17 3.98 0.27
N SER A 107 9.03 3.36 -0.05
CA SER A 107 8.14 3.80 -1.12
C SER A 107 7.27 4.95 -0.68
N ALA A 108 7.02 5.90 -1.57
CA ALA A 108 6.08 7.00 -1.37
C ALA A 108 4.62 6.50 -1.41
N MET A 109 4.19 5.78 -0.36
CA MET A 109 2.83 5.25 -0.28
C MET A 109 1.76 6.35 -0.16
N TYR A 110 2.05 7.39 0.62
CA TYR A 110 1.18 8.55 0.78
C TYR A 110 2.00 9.82 0.58
N PRO A 111 1.65 10.71 -0.35
CA PRO A 111 2.35 11.98 -0.46
C PRO A 111 2.10 12.81 0.80
N THR A 112 3.18 13.18 1.48
CA THR A 112 3.11 14.13 2.58
C THR A 112 2.52 15.44 2.05
N GLY A 113 1.48 15.93 2.73
CA GLY A 113 0.73 17.09 2.25
C GLY A 113 -0.20 16.80 1.07
N LEU A 114 -0.71 15.57 0.90
CA LEU A 114 -1.75 15.26 -0.10
C LEU A 114 -2.93 16.25 -0.02
N PHE A 115 -3.43 16.53 1.19
CA PHE A 115 -4.49 17.52 1.40
C PHE A 115 -4.05 18.97 1.14
N GLN A 116 -2.74 19.23 1.16
CA GLN A 116 -2.15 20.51 0.73
C GLN A 116 -1.88 20.55 -0.77
N VAL A 117 -2.36 19.55 -1.53
CA VAL A 117 -2.16 19.44 -2.98
C VAL A 117 -0.67 19.24 -3.32
N SER A 118 0.09 18.60 -2.42
CA SER A 118 1.44 18.18 -2.73
C SER A 118 1.42 17.13 -3.83
N ARG A 119 2.19 17.37 -4.89
CA ARG A 119 2.22 16.52 -6.09
C ARG A 119 3.48 15.68 -6.19
N ALA A 120 4.46 15.92 -5.33
CA ALA A 120 5.73 15.23 -5.36
C ALA A 120 5.99 14.61 -3.99
N ASN A 121 6.09 13.28 -3.95
CA ASN A 121 6.69 12.58 -2.82
C ASN A 121 7.71 11.59 -3.36
N MET A 122 8.97 11.79 -2.98
CA MET A 122 10.07 10.97 -3.47
C MET A 122 10.30 9.73 -2.61
N GLY A 123 9.65 9.58 -1.45
CA GLY A 123 9.95 8.49 -0.53
C GLY A 123 11.39 8.57 0.01
N ALA A 124 11.88 7.47 0.59
CA ALA A 124 13.24 7.36 1.09
C ALA A 124 14.14 6.70 0.04
N PHE A 125 14.83 7.53 -0.76
CA PHE A 125 15.71 7.06 -1.83
C PHE A 125 16.85 6.19 -1.31
N ASP A 126 17.56 6.66 -0.28
CA ASP A 126 18.74 5.98 0.25
C ASP A 126 18.38 4.64 0.89
N GLU A 127 17.30 4.60 1.69
CA GLU A 127 16.80 3.39 2.33
C GLU A 127 16.45 2.30 1.30
N CYS A 128 15.88 2.70 0.16
CA CYS A 128 15.58 1.78 -0.92
C CYS A 128 16.84 1.10 -1.46
N LEU A 129 17.90 1.86 -1.75
CA LEU A 129 19.13 1.34 -2.33
C LEU A 129 19.95 0.51 -1.33
N GLU A 130 19.87 0.85 -0.05
CA GLU A 130 20.52 0.12 1.06
C GLU A 130 19.81 -1.19 1.42
N THR A 131 18.60 -1.41 0.90
CA THR A 131 17.87 -2.67 1.13
C THR A 131 18.48 -3.81 0.29
N VAL A 132 19.54 -4.41 0.82
CA VAL A 132 20.25 -5.55 0.23
C VAL A 132 19.96 -6.82 1.04
N VAL A 133 19.49 -7.87 0.37
CA VAL A 133 19.11 -9.14 1.00
C VAL A 133 20.09 -10.22 0.61
N HIS A 134 20.72 -10.84 1.60
CA HIS A 134 21.63 -11.97 1.41
C HIS A 134 21.02 -13.26 1.97
N ASP A 135 21.38 -14.38 1.36
CA ASP A 135 21.10 -15.71 1.89
C ASP A 135 22.02 -16.03 3.08
N LYS A 136 21.69 -17.09 3.83
CA LYS A 136 22.55 -17.65 4.89
C LYS A 136 23.96 -17.96 4.42
N SER A 137 24.11 -18.25 3.12
CA SER A 137 25.38 -18.52 2.45
C SER A 137 26.16 -17.25 2.06
N GLY A 138 25.62 -16.05 2.32
CA GLY A 138 26.21 -14.77 1.91
C GLY A 138 25.92 -14.35 0.46
N ASN A 139 25.19 -15.18 -0.30
CA ASN A 139 24.85 -14.87 -1.69
C ASN A 139 23.74 -13.80 -1.76
N LEU A 140 23.89 -12.82 -2.67
CA LEU A 140 22.87 -11.80 -2.91
C LEU A 140 21.58 -12.46 -3.44
N ILE A 141 20.49 -12.35 -2.69
CA ILE A 141 19.16 -12.81 -3.10
C ILE A 141 18.48 -11.73 -3.95
N THR A 142 18.40 -10.51 -3.43
CA THR A 142 17.74 -9.38 -4.08
C THR A 142 18.26 -8.06 -3.50
N GLN A 143 18.04 -6.99 -4.24
CA GLN A 143 18.38 -5.62 -3.85
C GLN A 143 17.21 -4.71 -4.20
N GLY A 144 16.97 -3.68 -3.40
CA GLY A 144 16.06 -2.60 -3.74
C GLY A 144 16.54 -1.77 -4.92
N GLN A 145 15.61 -1.34 -5.74
CA GLN A 145 15.80 -0.44 -6.87
C GLN A 145 14.77 0.68 -6.77
N TYR A 146 15.26 1.91 -6.86
CA TYR A 146 14.42 3.09 -6.75
C TYR A 146 13.87 3.51 -8.11
N CYS A 147 12.56 3.78 -8.18
CA CYS A 147 11.90 4.20 -9.41
C CYS A 147 11.06 5.45 -9.20
N ASN A 148 11.30 6.45 -10.05
CA ASN A 148 10.45 7.62 -10.18
C ASN A 148 9.30 7.34 -11.15
N VAL A 149 8.06 7.46 -10.65
CA VAL A 149 6.83 7.37 -11.43
C VAL A 149 6.24 8.76 -11.59
N VAL A 150 6.11 9.22 -12.83
CA VAL A 150 5.50 10.51 -13.17
C VAL A 150 4.22 10.25 -13.94
N ALA A 151 3.08 10.56 -13.32
CA ALA A 151 1.78 10.49 -13.97
C ALA A 151 1.42 11.84 -14.59
N TYR A 152 0.77 11.80 -15.75
CA TYR A 152 0.34 12.98 -16.48
C TYR A 152 -1.18 13.06 -16.55
N ILE A 153 -1.69 14.28 -16.60
CA ILE A 153 -3.12 14.55 -16.78
C ILE A 153 -3.50 14.18 -18.22
N LYS A 154 -4.33 13.15 -18.38
CA LYS A 154 -4.94 12.80 -19.68
C LYS A 154 -6.27 13.51 -19.93
N ASN A 155 -7.05 13.76 -18.88
CA ASN A 155 -8.37 14.40 -18.98
C ASN A 155 -8.48 15.41 -17.84
N GLY A 156 -8.27 16.69 -18.16
CA GLY A 156 -8.29 17.75 -17.17
C GLY A 156 -9.67 17.96 -16.53
N THR A 157 -10.75 17.69 -17.26
CA THR A 157 -12.12 17.84 -16.73
C THR A 157 -12.43 16.82 -15.62
N ALA A 158 -11.97 15.58 -15.76
CA ALA A 158 -12.18 14.55 -14.74
C ALA A 158 -11.44 14.90 -13.44
N VAL A 159 -10.19 15.37 -13.56
CA VAL A 159 -9.38 15.77 -12.41
C VAL A 159 -9.97 16.99 -11.73
N LYS A 160 -10.39 18.01 -12.49
CA LYS A 160 -11.07 19.20 -11.95
C LYS A 160 -12.31 18.84 -11.14
N ASN A 161 -13.17 17.97 -11.66
CA ASN A 161 -14.40 17.58 -10.97
C ASN A 161 -14.11 16.86 -9.64
N THR A 162 -13.09 15.98 -9.60
CA THR A 162 -12.66 15.32 -8.35
C THR A 162 -12.09 16.32 -7.35
N VAL A 163 -11.29 17.25 -7.82
CA VAL A 163 -10.69 18.32 -7.01
C VAL A 163 -11.76 19.25 -6.43
N GLU A 164 -12.77 19.61 -7.21
CA GLU A 164 -13.90 20.42 -6.77
C GLU A 164 -14.81 19.68 -5.78
N ALA A 165 -15.03 18.38 -5.97
CA ALA A 165 -15.77 17.55 -5.04
C ALA A 165 -15.07 17.42 -3.67
N LEU A 166 -13.74 17.57 -3.63
CA LEU A 166 -12.93 17.49 -2.41
C LEU A 166 -12.55 18.86 -1.83
N LYS A 167 -13.16 19.96 -2.31
CA LYS A 167 -12.81 21.34 -1.91
C LYS A 167 -12.84 21.58 -0.39
N ASP A 168 -13.72 20.88 0.34
CA ASP A 168 -13.93 21.08 1.77
C ASP A 168 -12.92 20.28 2.62
N VAL A 169 -12.24 19.30 2.01
CA VAL A 169 -11.17 18.49 2.63
C VAL A 169 -9.79 19.02 2.24
N LEU A 170 -9.67 19.58 1.04
CA LEU A 170 -8.42 20.11 0.51
C LEU A 170 -8.11 21.49 1.08
N HIS A 171 -6.82 21.79 1.19
CA HIS A 171 -6.35 23.08 1.67
C HIS A 171 -6.88 24.21 0.77
N PRO A 172 -7.26 25.38 1.32
CA PRO A 172 -7.75 26.53 0.56
C PRO A 172 -6.82 27.02 -0.56
N LYS A 173 -5.54 26.62 -0.52
CA LYS A 173 -4.54 26.92 -1.55
C LYS A 173 -4.90 26.31 -2.90
N LEU A 174 -5.77 25.31 -2.91
CA LEU A 174 -6.27 24.69 -4.11
C LEU A 174 -6.84 25.69 -5.11
N GLN A 175 -7.45 26.79 -4.64
CA GLN A 175 -8.00 27.84 -5.50
C GLN A 175 -6.96 28.42 -6.48
N TYR A 176 -5.69 28.52 -6.07
CA TYR A 176 -4.59 29.00 -6.91
C TYR A 176 -4.11 27.97 -7.93
N PHE A 177 -4.44 26.69 -7.76
CA PHE A 177 -3.95 25.59 -8.60
C PHE A 177 -5.06 24.91 -9.42
N LYS A 178 -6.29 25.43 -9.41
CA LYS A 178 -7.42 24.85 -10.16
C LYS A 178 -7.13 24.75 -11.66
N ASP A 179 -6.54 25.80 -12.22
CA ASP A 179 -6.22 25.86 -13.66
C ASP A 179 -5.04 24.96 -14.03
N TYR A 180 -4.24 24.52 -13.06
CA TYR A 180 -3.18 23.54 -13.33
C TYR A 180 -3.77 22.17 -13.66
N PHE A 181 -4.92 21.81 -13.07
CA PHE A 181 -5.53 20.50 -13.28
C PHE A 181 -6.29 20.39 -14.61
N THR A 182 -6.54 21.50 -15.30
CA THR A 182 -7.27 21.53 -16.57
C THR A 182 -6.36 21.35 -17.78
N VAL A 183 -5.06 21.62 -17.63
CA VAL A 183 -4.09 21.52 -18.73
C VAL A 183 -3.64 20.06 -18.89
N GLU A 184 -3.95 19.49 -20.05
CA GLU A 184 -3.52 18.15 -20.44
C GLU A 184 -1.99 18.08 -20.62
N GLY A 185 -1.41 16.94 -20.30
CA GLY A 185 0.03 16.73 -20.38
C GLY A 185 0.84 17.31 -19.21
N LEU A 186 0.23 18.07 -18.30
CA LEU A 186 0.89 18.46 -17.06
C LEU A 186 1.06 17.26 -16.12
N THR A 187 2.10 17.34 -15.28
CA THR A 187 2.37 16.30 -14.27
C THR A 187 1.31 16.35 -13.18
N LEU A 188 0.57 15.25 -13.02
CA LEU A 188 -0.44 15.08 -11.98
C LEU A 188 0.23 14.79 -10.63
N PHE A 189 1.06 13.75 -10.59
CA PHE A 189 1.87 13.40 -9.43
C PHE A 189 3.21 12.79 -9.85
N ARG A 190 4.22 12.97 -9.00
CA ARG A 190 5.52 12.33 -9.06
C ARG A 190 5.72 11.55 -7.76
N LEU A 191 5.83 10.23 -7.86
CA LEU A 191 6.01 9.32 -6.74
C LEU A 191 7.31 8.54 -6.89
N GLY A 192 8.10 8.49 -5.83
CA GLY A 192 9.21 7.55 -5.70
C GLY A 192 8.72 6.22 -5.17
N ILE A 193 9.02 5.12 -5.86
CA ILE A 193 8.62 3.77 -5.44
C ILE A 193 9.86 2.90 -5.40
N CYS A 194 9.99 2.10 -4.35
CA CYS A 194 11.04 1.11 -4.22
C CYS A 194 10.52 -0.27 -4.66
N PHE A 195 11.28 -0.94 -5.51
CA PHE A 195 10.97 -2.28 -6.02
C PHE A 195 12.19 -3.19 -5.94
N VAL A 196 12.02 -4.48 -6.21
CA VAL A 196 13.14 -5.40 -6.36
C VAL A 196 13.85 -5.20 -7.70
N LYS A 197 15.18 -5.27 -7.69
CA LYS A 197 16.05 -5.07 -8.86
C LYS A 197 15.81 -6.07 -9.99
N GLU A 198 15.25 -7.24 -9.70
CA GLU A 198 14.82 -8.22 -10.69
C GLU A 198 13.74 -7.67 -11.64
N CYS A 199 13.00 -6.62 -11.25
CA CYS A 199 12.05 -5.94 -12.11
C CYS A 199 12.70 -4.74 -12.80
N GLY A 200 13.08 -4.92 -14.06
CA GLY A 200 13.68 -3.85 -14.85
C GLY A 200 12.71 -2.73 -15.20
N GLN A 201 13.24 -1.63 -15.73
CA GLN A 201 12.44 -0.47 -16.15
C GLN A 201 11.32 -0.85 -17.15
N ARG A 202 11.58 -1.79 -18.07
CA ARG A 202 10.59 -2.28 -19.03
C ARG A 202 9.42 -2.98 -18.34
N ASP A 203 9.71 -3.90 -17.42
CA ASP A 203 8.69 -4.65 -16.68
C ASP A 203 7.82 -3.72 -15.83
N LEU A 204 8.47 -2.77 -15.15
CA LEU A 204 7.76 -1.79 -14.33
C LEU A 204 6.90 -0.84 -15.18
N GLN A 205 7.35 -0.48 -16.39
CA GLN A 205 6.56 0.36 -17.30
C GLN A 205 5.29 -0.39 -17.75
N VAL A 206 5.40 -1.66 -18.14
CA VAL A 206 4.25 -2.52 -18.48
C VAL A 206 3.24 -2.62 -17.32
N LEU A 207 3.72 -2.78 -16.09
CA LEU A 207 2.85 -2.86 -14.91
C LEU A 207 2.01 -1.60 -14.68
N VAL A 208 2.53 -0.41 -15.01
CA VAL A 208 1.83 0.87 -14.77
C VAL A 208 1.04 1.38 -15.96
N ASP A 209 1.49 1.09 -17.18
CA ASP A 209 0.76 1.42 -18.41
C ASP A 209 -0.55 0.66 -18.54
N SER A 210 -0.70 -0.44 -17.80
CA SER A 210 -1.96 -1.17 -17.67
C SER A 210 -3.15 -0.32 -17.20
N ARG A 211 -2.93 0.89 -16.64
CA ARG A 211 -4.00 1.72 -16.07
C ARG A 211 -3.84 3.25 -16.17
N THR A 212 -2.67 3.80 -16.51
CA THR A 212 -2.44 5.28 -16.54
C THR A 212 -1.47 5.70 -17.65
N SER A 213 -1.51 6.97 -18.10
CA SER A 213 -0.40 7.55 -18.89
C SER A 213 0.64 8.03 -17.90
N SER A 214 1.63 7.20 -17.64
CA SER A 214 2.72 7.52 -16.73
C SER A 214 4.05 7.20 -17.39
N LYS A 215 5.06 8.03 -17.16
CA LYS A 215 6.45 7.70 -17.53
C LYS A 215 7.18 7.26 -16.28
N LYS A 216 7.97 6.19 -16.40
CA LYS A 216 8.85 5.71 -15.33
C LYS A 216 10.31 5.85 -15.69
N LYS A 217 11.11 6.20 -14.67
CA LYS A 217 12.56 6.17 -14.73
C LYS A 217 13.09 5.53 -13.45
N CYS A 218 13.89 4.48 -13.58
CA CYS A 218 14.46 3.75 -12.46
C CYS A 218 15.96 4.00 -12.32
N PHE A 219 16.46 3.91 -11.09
CA PHE A 219 17.81 4.18 -10.65
C PHE A 219 18.24 3.01 -9.75
N SER A 220 19.44 2.50 -10.01
CA SER A 220 20.05 1.34 -9.34
C SER A 220 21.44 1.74 -8.85
#